data_AF-A0A1F6CPE5-F1
#
_entry.id   AF-A0A1F6CPE5-F1
#
_cell.length_a   1.000
_cell.length_b   1.000
_cell.length_c   1.000
_cell.angle_alpha   90.00
_cell.angle_beta   90.00
_cell.angle_gamma   90.00
#
_symmetry.space_group_name_H-M   'P 1'
#
loop_
_entity.id
_entity.type
_entity.pdbx_description
1 polymer ?
#
loop_
_entity_poly.entity_id
_entity_poly.type
_entity_poly.pdbx_seq_one_letter_code
_entity_poly.pdbx_strand_id
1 'polypeptide(L)'
;MPRKWSKEIVVRHILERHRGGKKLSSDYMQKNSLPLYMAAVWYWSGWRQAIEGAGLNYDDVRIKTPKRKVVWNEKIIVQTILSLHKQGEPLNSNHAQTKHPLLYRAAYVYFEGWAQAVTTAGLDYGSVRKKKPMRAWSKKAIVAEILRRSAEELSIRGGNVVFQDRGLYQAAKRHFGYGGWAKARMLAGFPPVDPLPWEVWSKETVVKEILRLHKNGVELNAGALGETYGYIRSAGEKYFGSWGTAIEAAGLDYLKICKNKPKGWWTKPRLIQAIQSLDKQGIRLSSKAIQKSHGDIFATAIRKEKFGSWSQAVEAAGIDYRKHCQIWSTKAWLRRMSNRDYKKILRAD
;
A
#
# COMPACT_ATOMS: atom_id res chain seq x y z
N MET A 1 -24.22 53.91 -12.95
CA MET A 1 -25.20 53.74 -11.86
C MET A 1 -25.87 52.37 -11.98
N PRO A 2 -25.94 51.54 -10.93
CA PRO A 2 -26.68 50.29 -10.99
C PRO A 2 -28.17 50.61 -11.17
N ARG A 3 -28.76 50.11 -12.25
CA ARG A 3 -30.14 50.42 -12.64
C ARG A 3 -31.10 49.95 -11.54
N LYS A 4 -31.84 50.87 -10.93
CA LYS A 4 -32.97 50.49 -10.07
C LYS A 4 -34.02 49.83 -10.96
N TRP A 5 -34.32 48.57 -10.70
CA TRP A 5 -35.39 47.84 -11.39
C TRP A 5 -36.74 48.15 -10.74
N SER A 6 -37.80 48.18 -11.53
CA SER A 6 -39.19 48.28 -11.09
C SER A 6 -40.08 47.53 -12.07
N LYS A 7 -41.35 47.29 -11.72
CA LYS A 7 -42.31 46.63 -12.62
C LYS A 7 -42.42 47.35 -13.97
N GLU A 8 -42.45 48.67 -13.94
CA GLU A 8 -42.59 49.56 -15.10
C GLU A 8 -41.33 49.55 -15.98
N ILE A 9 -40.15 49.48 -15.36
CA ILE A 9 -38.87 49.41 -16.07
C ILE A 9 -38.73 48.05 -16.79
N VAL A 10 -39.17 46.97 -16.16
CA VAL A 10 -39.19 45.63 -16.77
C VAL A 10 -40.11 45.61 -18.01
N VAL A 11 -41.34 46.12 -17.88
CA VAL A 11 -42.28 46.22 -19.00
C VAL A 11 -41.74 47.08 -20.13
N ARG A 12 -41.17 48.26 -19.81
CA ARG A 12 -40.58 49.15 -20.81
C ARG A 12 -39.49 48.45 -21.63
N HIS A 13 -38.59 47.72 -20.97
CA HIS A 13 -37.53 46.99 -21.66
C HIS A 13 -38.03 45.80 -22.48
N ILE A 14 -39.10 45.13 -22.04
CA ILE A 14 -39.78 44.09 -22.82
C ILE A 14 -40.35 44.69 -24.10
N LEU A 15 -41.06 45.82 -24.01
CA LEU A 15 -41.66 46.52 -25.15
C LEU A 15 -40.62 47.10 -26.10
N GLU A 16 -39.54 47.70 -25.60
CA GLU A 16 -38.41 48.18 -26.42
C GLU A 16 -37.80 47.04 -27.24
N ARG A 17 -37.64 45.86 -26.62
CA ARG A 17 -37.11 44.67 -27.30
C ARG A 17 -38.10 44.10 -28.31
N HIS A 18 -39.40 44.10 -27.98
CA HIS A 18 -40.45 43.66 -28.89
C HIS A 18 -40.50 44.55 -30.14
N ARG A 19 -40.52 45.88 -29.97
CA ARG A 19 -40.49 46.87 -31.06
C ARG A 19 -39.23 46.76 -31.91
N GLY A 20 -38.10 46.43 -31.30
CA GLY A 20 -36.84 46.18 -32.00
C GLY A 20 -36.73 44.80 -32.65
N GLY A 21 -37.81 43.99 -32.70
CA GLY A 21 -37.82 42.65 -33.30
C GLY A 21 -36.93 41.64 -32.58
N LYS A 22 -36.49 41.91 -31.34
CA LYS A 22 -35.59 41.04 -30.59
C LYS A 22 -36.36 39.88 -29.98
N LYS A 23 -35.73 38.70 -29.93
CA LYS A 23 -36.33 37.48 -29.35
C LYS A 23 -36.64 37.69 -27.86
N LEU A 24 -37.84 37.29 -27.45
CA LEU A 24 -38.36 37.40 -26.07
C LEU A 24 -38.62 36.04 -25.41
N SER A 25 -38.14 34.93 -25.99
CA SER A 25 -38.32 33.61 -25.39
C SER A 25 -37.56 33.50 -24.07
N SER A 26 -38.13 32.79 -23.09
CA SER A 26 -37.53 32.63 -21.77
C SER A 26 -36.07 32.12 -21.84
N ASP A 27 -35.83 31.07 -22.64
CA ASP A 27 -34.49 30.48 -22.82
C ASP A 27 -33.49 31.46 -23.43
N TYR A 28 -33.94 32.29 -24.38
CA TYR A 28 -33.11 33.32 -24.99
C TYR A 28 -32.77 34.42 -23.98
N MET A 29 -33.74 34.82 -23.17
CA MET A 29 -33.60 35.90 -22.20
C MET A 29 -32.69 35.53 -21.03
N GLN A 30 -32.76 34.30 -20.56
CA GLN A 30 -31.83 33.77 -19.55
C GLN A 30 -30.37 33.82 -20.01
N LYS A 31 -30.11 33.54 -21.29
CA LYS A 31 -28.75 33.49 -21.85
C LYS A 31 -28.20 34.86 -22.25
N ASN A 32 -29.03 35.70 -22.86
CA ASN A 32 -28.57 36.92 -23.52
C ASN A 32 -28.83 38.19 -22.69
N SER A 33 -29.69 38.12 -21.67
CA SER A 33 -30.07 39.29 -20.88
C SER A 33 -30.59 38.89 -19.50
N LEU A 34 -29.74 38.14 -18.77
CA LEU A 34 -30.02 37.62 -17.44
C LEU A 34 -30.52 38.67 -16.43
N PRO A 35 -29.99 39.92 -16.39
CA PRO A 35 -30.49 40.93 -15.46
C PRO A 35 -31.96 41.31 -15.67
N LEU A 36 -32.41 41.40 -16.93
CA LEU A 36 -33.81 41.69 -17.25
C LEU A 36 -34.72 40.48 -16.94
N TYR A 37 -34.24 39.27 -17.21
CA TYR A 37 -34.96 38.04 -16.87
C TYR A 37 -35.15 37.90 -15.35
N MET A 38 -34.09 38.12 -14.57
CA MET A 38 -34.16 38.09 -13.11
C MET A 38 -35.07 39.19 -12.58
N ALA A 39 -35.00 40.42 -13.11
CA ALA A 39 -35.92 41.48 -12.71
C ALA A 39 -37.39 41.12 -12.97
N ALA A 40 -37.70 40.49 -14.11
CA ALA A 40 -39.05 39.97 -14.36
C ALA A 40 -39.45 38.87 -13.37
N VAL A 41 -38.55 37.95 -13.01
CA VAL A 41 -38.83 36.95 -11.97
C VAL A 41 -39.12 37.60 -10.61
N TRP A 42 -38.32 38.59 -10.21
CA TRP A 42 -38.45 39.26 -8.91
C TRP A 42 -39.69 40.14 -8.80
N TYR A 43 -39.99 40.95 -9.82
CA TYR A 43 -41.07 41.94 -9.75
C TYR A 43 -42.41 41.43 -10.30
N TRP A 44 -42.40 40.42 -11.16
CA TRP A 44 -43.61 39.88 -11.81
C TRP A 44 -43.86 38.39 -11.50
N SER A 45 -43.07 37.77 -10.62
CA SER A 45 -43.16 36.35 -10.27
C SER A 45 -42.89 35.38 -11.44
N GLY A 46 -42.33 35.88 -12.54
CA GLY A 46 -41.95 35.05 -13.68
C GLY A 46 -41.89 35.82 -15.00
N TRP A 47 -41.18 35.24 -15.97
CA TRP A 47 -41.02 35.83 -17.30
C TRP A 47 -42.33 35.85 -18.09
N ARG A 48 -43.16 34.80 -17.96
CA ARG A 48 -44.49 34.74 -18.60
C ARG A 48 -45.36 35.90 -18.13
N GLN A 49 -45.45 36.11 -16.82
CA GLN A 49 -46.26 37.14 -16.19
C GLN A 49 -45.77 38.55 -16.55
N ALA A 50 -44.46 38.75 -16.70
CA ALA A 50 -43.90 40.02 -17.16
C ALA A 50 -44.22 40.33 -18.64
N ILE A 51 -44.24 39.30 -19.49
CA ILE A 51 -44.63 39.43 -20.92
C ILE A 51 -46.14 39.74 -21.04
N GLU A 52 -46.97 38.99 -20.32
CA GLU A 52 -48.42 39.20 -20.27
C GLU A 52 -48.76 40.56 -19.65
N GLY A 53 -48.03 40.97 -18.61
CA GLY A 53 -48.12 42.29 -17.99
C GLY A 53 -47.66 43.45 -18.87
N ALA A 54 -46.88 43.17 -19.92
CA ALA A 54 -46.53 44.14 -20.96
C ALA A 54 -47.59 44.20 -22.08
N GLY A 55 -48.69 43.46 -21.97
CA GLY A 55 -49.75 43.37 -22.98
C GLY A 55 -49.40 42.48 -24.18
N LEU A 56 -48.38 41.63 -24.05
CA LEU A 56 -47.97 40.69 -25.10
C LEU A 56 -48.44 39.28 -24.76
N ASN A 57 -48.88 38.51 -25.76
CA ASN A 57 -49.22 37.10 -25.55
C ASN A 57 -47.93 36.26 -25.46
N TYR A 58 -47.71 35.61 -24.32
CA TYR A 58 -46.51 34.82 -24.10
C TYR A 58 -46.38 33.64 -25.08
N ASP A 59 -47.49 33.06 -25.53
CA ASP A 59 -47.44 31.90 -26.44
C ASP A 59 -46.98 32.26 -27.86
N ASP A 60 -47.01 33.54 -28.24
CA ASP A 60 -46.48 34.05 -29.52
C ASP A 60 -44.96 34.27 -29.46
N VAL A 61 -44.41 34.52 -28.27
CA VAL A 61 -42.96 34.75 -28.08
C VAL A 61 -42.21 33.51 -27.59
N ARG A 62 -42.92 32.46 -27.15
CA ARG A 62 -42.32 31.20 -26.72
C ARG A 62 -41.91 30.36 -27.93
N ILE A 63 -40.68 29.85 -27.93
CA ILE A 63 -40.22 28.88 -28.93
C ILE A 63 -40.93 27.54 -28.67
N LYS A 64 -41.85 27.16 -29.56
CA LYS A 64 -42.44 25.81 -29.61
C LYS A 64 -41.48 24.90 -30.38
N THR A 65 -40.51 24.27 -29.69
CA THR A 65 -39.70 23.23 -30.35
C THR A 65 -40.49 21.92 -30.33
N PRO A 66 -40.86 21.33 -31.49
CA PRO A 66 -41.50 20.03 -31.50
C PRO A 66 -40.48 18.98 -31.02
N LYS A 67 -40.73 18.38 -29.84
CA LYS A 67 -39.95 17.24 -29.36
C LYS A 67 -40.26 16.05 -30.28
N ARG A 68 -39.36 15.72 -31.21
CA ARG A 68 -39.43 14.45 -31.96
C ARG A 68 -39.48 13.30 -30.96
N LYS A 69 -40.63 12.63 -30.84
CA LYS A 69 -40.76 11.42 -30.03
C LYS A 69 -40.06 10.30 -30.79
N VAL A 70 -38.92 9.84 -30.29
CA VAL A 70 -38.26 8.65 -30.81
C VAL A 70 -39.14 7.45 -30.46
N VAL A 71 -39.59 6.72 -31.48
CA VAL A 71 -40.29 5.44 -31.31
C VAL A 71 -39.22 4.36 -31.14
N TRP A 72 -39.22 3.69 -29.99
CA TRP A 72 -38.24 2.65 -29.67
C TRP A 72 -38.75 1.27 -30.07
N ASN A 73 -37.88 0.46 -30.65
CA ASN A 73 -38.03 -0.99 -30.80
C ASN A 73 -36.64 -1.65 -30.60
N GLU A 74 -36.61 -2.98 -30.47
CA GLU A 74 -35.37 -3.73 -30.24
C GLU A 74 -34.25 -3.39 -31.24
N LYS A 75 -34.57 -3.32 -32.54
CA LYS A 75 -33.62 -3.01 -33.61
C LYS A 75 -33.02 -1.61 -33.46
N ILE A 76 -33.84 -0.60 -33.18
CA ILE A 76 -33.39 0.78 -32.98
C ILE A 76 -32.50 0.87 -31.74
N ILE A 77 -32.84 0.17 -30.66
CA ILE A 77 -32.05 0.17 -29.41
C ILE A 77 -30.66 -0.42 -29.67
N VAL A 78 -30.59 -1.60 -30.29
CA VAL A 78 -29.32 -2.25 -30.64
C VAL A 78 -28.48 -1.38 -31.59
N GLN A 79 -29.08 -0.83 -32.65
CA GLN A 79 -28.38 0.06 -33.58
C GLN A 79 -27.85 1.33 -32.89
N THR A 80 -28.62 1.88 -31.95
CA THR A 80 -28.19 3.06 -31.18
C THR A 80 -27.02 2.72 -30.28
N ILE A 81 -27.06 1.58 -29.58
CA ILE A 81 -25.95 1.10 -28.74
C ILE A 81 -24.67 0.88 -29.57
N LEU A 82 -24.77 0.24 -30.73
CA LEU A 82 -23.65 0.03 -31.65
C LEU A 82 -23.08 1.35 -32.18
N SER A 83 -23.95 2.31 -32.50
CA SER A 83 -23.53 3.65 -32.93
C SER A 83 -22.76 4.38 -31.84
N LEU A 84 -23.25 4.34 -30.59
CA LEU A 84 -22.56 4.90 -29.43
C LEU A 84 -21.20 4.22 -29.20
N HIS A 85 -21.12 2.90 -29.38
CA HIS A 85 -19.85 2.17 -29.30
C HIS A 85 -18.85 2.65 -30.36
N LYS A 86 -19.29 2.78 -31.62
CA LYS A 86 -18.46 3.26 -32.74
C LYS A 86 -17.94 4.68 -32.52
N GLN A 87 -18.73 5.52 -31.84
CA GLN A 87 -18.34 6.89 -31.46
C GLN A 87 -17.38 6.94 -30.25
N GLY A 88 -17.06 5.79 -29.65
CA GLY A 88 -16.20 5.70 -28.47
C GLY A 88 -16.88 6.15 -27.18
N GLU A 89 -18.20 6.26 -27.15
CA GLU A 89 -18.92 6.64 -25.94
C GLU A 89 -18.88 5.53 -24.88
N PRO A 90 -18.70 5.87 -23.58
CA PRO A 90 -18.73 4.87 -22.52
C PRO A 90 -20.10 4.19 -22.39
N LEU A 91 -20.19 2.89 -22.68
CA LEU A 91 -21.46 2.14 -22.60
C LEU A 91 -21.81 1.62 -21.20
N ASN A 92 -21.19 2.12 -20.13
CA ASN A 92 -21.54 1.70 -18.78
C ASN A 92 -22.91 2.25 -18.36
N SER A 93 -23.68 1.49 -17.57
CA SER A 93 -25.06 1.85 -17.18
C SER A 93 -25.20 3.25 -16.57
N ASN A 94 -24.21 3.75 -15.83
CA ASN A 94 -24.26 5.11 -15.26
C ASN A 94 -24.18 6.20 -16.34
N HIS A 95 -23.33 6.01 -17.35
CA HIS A 95 -23.26 6.92 -18.50
C HIS A 95 -24.55 6.90 -19.31
N ALA A 96 -25.10 5.70 -19.58
CA ALA A 96 -26.37 5.56 -20.28
C ALA A 96 -27.54 6.23 -19.55
N GLN A 97 -27.63 6.06 -18.22
CA GLN A 97 -28.67 6.71 -17.41
C GLN A 97 -28.58 8.25 -17.43
N THR A 98 -27.38 8.79 -17.42
CA THR A 98 -27.16 10.24 -17.28
C THR A 98 -27.19 10.98 -18.61
N LYS A 99 -26.65 10.38 -19.69
CA LYS A 99 -26.53 11.02 -21.01
C LYS A 99 -27.60 10.57 -22.00
N HIS A 100 -28.12 9.36 -21.85
CA HIS A 100 -29.08 8.75 -22.78
C HIS A 100 -30.30 8.14 -22.05
N PRO A 101 -31.03 8.91 -21.22
CA PRO A 101 -32.05 8.37 -20.31
C PRO A 101 -33.22 7.68 -21.02
N LEU A 102 -33.61 8.15 -22.22
CA LEU A 102 -34.68 7.54 -23.01
C LEU A 102 -34.25 6.17 -23.58
N LEU A 103 -33.01 6.07 -24.07
CA LEU A 103 -32.44 4.82 -24.55
C LEU A 103 -32.27 3.83 -23.40
N TYR A 104 -31.80 4.29 -22.23
CA TYR A 104 -31.68 3.45 -21.04
C TYR A 104 -33.04 2.87 -20.60
N ARG A 105 -34.08 3.71 -20.58
CA ARG A 105 -35.44 3.27 -20.25
C ARG A 105 -35.98 2.29 -21.29
N ALA A 106 -35.74 2.54 -22.58
CA ALA A 106 -36.13 1.61 -23.64
C ALA A 106 -35.42 0.26 -23.50
N ALA A 107 -34.11 0.26 -23.22
CA ALA A 107 -33.36 -0.96 -22.94
C ALA A 107 -33.93 -1.76 -21.75
N TYR A 108 -34.38 -1.07 -20.70
CA TYR A 108 -35.04 -1.73 -19.56
C TYR A 108 -36.38 -2.38 -19.95
N VAL A 109 -37.18 -1.71 -20.80
CA VAL A 109 -38.49 -2.21 -21.22
C VAL A 109 -38.39 -3.40 -22.18
N TYR A 110 -37.47 -3.34 -23.16
CA TYR A 110 -37.39 -4.34 -24.23
C TYR A 110 -36.41 -5.49 -23.95
N PHE A 111 -35.41 -5.29 -23.08
CA PHE A 111 -34.36 -6.29 -22.81
C PHE A 111 -34.19 -6.59 -21.32
N GLU A 112 -35.13 -6.15 -20.47
CA GLU A 112 -35.08 -6.32 -19.01
C GLU A 112 -33.86 -5.67 -18.33
N GLY A 113 -33.11 -4.84 -19.06
CA GLY A 113 -31.99 -4.10 -18.49
C GLY A 113 -30.92 -3.69 -19.51
N TRP A 114 -30.11 -2.71 -19.10
CA TRP A 114 -29.03 -2.17 -19.92
C TRP A 114 -27.94 -3.20 -20.25
N ALA A 115 -27.56 -4.03 -19.28
CA ALA A 115 -26.53 -5.05 -19.47
C ALA A 115 -26.93 -6.05 -20.57
N GLN A 116 -28.19 -6.47 -20.55
CA GLN A 116 -28.74 -7.40 -21.51
C GLN A 116 -28.83 -6.77 -22.90
N ALA A 117 -29.31 -5.53 -23.02
CA ALA A 117 -29.36 -4.81 -24.29
C ALA A 117 -27.98 -4.63 -24.94
N VAL A 118 -26.93 -4.35 -24.14
CA VAL A 118 -25.55 -4.24 -24.64
C VAL A 118 -25.00 -5.61 -25.06
N THR A 119 -25.32 -6.67 -24.31
CA THR A 119 -24.92 -8.04 -24.64
C THR A 119 -25.61 -8.53 -25.92
N THR A 120 -26.91 -8.25 -26.09
CA THR A 120 -27.67 -8.53 -27.32
C THR A 120 -27.15 -7.75 -28.53
N ALA A 121 -26.57 -6.58 -28.31
CA ALA A 121 -25.83 -5.84 -29.35
C ALA A 121 -24.47 -6.47 -29.70
N GLY A 122 -24.11 -7.62 -29.12
CA GLY A 122 -22.86 -8.33 -29.41
C GLY A 122 -21.64 -7.78 -28.67
N LEU A 123 -21.84 -6.93 -27.65
CA LEU A 123 -20.76 -6.31 -26.88
C LEU A 123 -20.63 -6.97 -25.51
N ASP A 124 -19.41 -7.31 -25.08
CA ASP A 124 -19.19 -7.85 -23.73
C ASP A 124 -19.39 -6.76 -22.68
N TYR A 125 -20.56 -6.77 -22.03
CA TYR A 125 -20.86 -5.81 -20.97
C TYR A 125 -19.93 -5.95 -19.75
N GLY A 126 -19.28 -7.10 -19.55
CA GLY A 126 -18.29 -7.32 -18.49
C GLY A 126 -17.08 -6.40 -18.63
N SER A 127 -16.55 -6.26 -19.85
CA SER A 127 -15.47 -5.32 -20.19
C SER A 127 -15.90 -3.84 -20.13
N VAL A 128 -17.18 -3.56 -20.40
CA VAL A 128 -17.76 -2.20 -20.40
C VAL A 128 -18.05 -1.69 -18.97
N ARG A 129 -18.36 -2.59 -18.05
CA ARG A 129 -18.78 -2.24 -16.69
C ARG A 129 -17.58 -1.83 -15.83
N LYS A 130 -17.52 -0.55 -15.46
CA LYS A 130 -16.47 0.01 -14.57
C LYS A 130 -16.33 -0.69 -13.20
N LYS A 131 -17.37 -1.37 -12.70
CA LYS A 131 -17.34 -2.11 -11.42
C LYS A 131 -17.65 -3.57 -11.70
N LYS A 132 -16.74 -4.51 -11.39
CA LYS A 132 -17.02 -5.95 -11.43
C LYS A 132 -18.33 -6.26 -10.68
N PRO A 133 -19.14 -7.24 -11.14
CA PRO A 133 -20.34 -7.63 -10.41
C PRO A 133 -19.98 -7.94 -8.96
N MET A 134 -20.81 -7.45 -8.03
CA MET A 134 -20.63 -7.76 -6.62
C MET A 134 -20.74 -9.27 -6.45
N ARG A 135 -19.76 -9.90 -5.78
CA ARG A 135 -19.84 -11.31 -5.42
C ARG A 135 -21.16 -11.55 -4.68
N ALA A 136 -21.97 -12.49 -5.17
CA ALA A 136 -23.19 -12.89 -4.50
C ALA A 136 -22.81 -13.74 -3.29
N TRP A 137 -22.94 -13.18 -2.10
CA TRP A 137 -22.59 -13.87 -0.87
C TRP A 137 -23.77 -14.65 -0.31
N SER A 138 -23.50 -15.89 0.08
CA SER A 138 -24.36 -16.75 0.87
C SER A 138 -23.51 -17.40 1.97
N LYS A 139 -24.13 -17.97 3.01
CA LYS A 139 -23.39 -18.70 4.06
C LYS A 139 -22.48 -19.78 3.44
N LYS A 140 -22.97 -20.51 2.44
CA LYS A 140 -22.21 -21.53 1.70
C LYS A 140 -21.07 -20.94 0.89
N ALA A 141 -21.31 -19.83 0.17
CA ALA A 141 -20.27 -19.16 -0.63
C ALA A 141 -19.15 -18.60 0.24
N ILE A 142 -19.47 -18.09 1.43
CA ILE A 142 -18.47 -17.59 2.39
C ILE A 142 -17.60 -18.74 2.90
N VAL A 143 -18.21 -19.87 3.29
CA VAL A 143 -17.47 -21.07 3.74
C VAL A 143 -16.59 -21.62 2.62
N ALA A 144 -17.12 -21.74 1.40
CA ALA A 144 -16.35 -22.19 0.24
C ALA A 144 -15.15 -21.27 -0.06
N GLU A 145 -15.33 -19.97 0.09
CA GLU A 145 -14.26 -19.00 -0.11
C GLU A 145 -13.18 -19.09 0.99
N ILE A 146 -13.56 -19.35 2.24
CA ILE A 146 -12.60 -19.59 3.33
C ILE A 146 -11.77 -20.85 3.04
N LEU A 147 -12.42 -21.93 2.61
CA LEU A 147 -11.73 -23.18 2.22
C LEU A 147 -10.79 -22.95 1.04
N ARG A 148 -11.23 -22.25 -0.01
CA ARG A 148 -10.40 -21.88 -1.17
C ARG A 148 -9.17 -21.09 -0.74
N ARG A 149 -9.35 -20.06 0.10
CA ARG A 149 -8.23 -19.26 0.64
C ARG A 149 -7.23 -20.14 1.39
N SER A 150 -7.71 -21.07 2.22
CA SER A 150 -6.82 -22.00 2.93
C SER A 150 -6.06 -22.93 1.98
N ALA A 151 -6.71 -23.41 0.91
CA ALA A 151 -6.06 -24.28 -0.08
C ALA A 151 -4.99 -23.56 -0.91
N GLU A 152 -5.16 -22.25 -1.14
CA GLU A 152 -4.20 -21.39 -1.83
C GLU A 152 -3.15 -20.77 -0.88
N GLU A 153 -3.05 -21.27 0.36
CA GLU A 153 -2.16 -20.75 1.41
C GLU A 153 -2.37 -19.25 1.72
N LEU A 154 -3.52 -18.70 1.36
CA LEU A 154 -3.91 -17.34 1.69
C LEU A 154 -4.39 -17.27 3.13
N SER A 155 -4.01 -16.19 3.82
CA SER A 155 -4.40 -15.98 5.20
C SER A 155 -5.93 -16.01 5.39
N ILE A 156 -6.40 -16.88 6.28
CA ILE A 156 -7.79 -16.93 6.79
C ILE A 156 -7.96 -16.21 8.15
N ARG A 157 -6.87 -15.65 8.70
CA ARG A 157 -6.89 -14.81 9.90
C ARG A 157 -7.78 -13.60 9.69
N GLY A 158 -8.75 -13.41 10.59
CA GLY A 158 -9.78 -12.38 10.44
C GLY A 158 -9.21 -10.98 10.23
N GLY A 159 -8.19 -10.61 11.01
CA GLY A 159 -7.49 -9.32 10.86
C GLY A 159 -6.94 -9.11 9.45
N ASN A 160 -6.28 -10.12 8.87
CA ASN A 160 -5.69 -10.02 7.53
C ASN A 160 -6.78 -10.00 6.44
N VAL A 161 -7.83 -10.80 6.60
CA VAL A 161 -8.93 -10.86 5.61
C VAL A 161 -9.72 -9.54 5.57
N VAL A 162 -9.83 -8.80 6.68
CA VAL A 162 -10.42 -7.45 6.67
C VAL A 162 -9.72 -6.52 5.67
N PHE A 163 -8.37 -6.58 5.62
CA PHE A 163 -7.57 -5.74 4.75
C PHE A 163 -7.50 -6.27 3.31
N GLN A 164 -7.32 -7.58 3.15
CA GLN A 164 -7.14 -8.22 1.84
C GLN A 164 -8.45 -8.42 1.08
N ASP A 165 -9.53 -8.75 1.78
CA ASP A 165 -10.85 -8.99 1.20
C ASP A 165 -11.96 -8.51 2.14
N ARG A 166 -12.08 -7.18 2.21
CA ARG A 166 -13.12 -6.51 3.00
C ARG A 166 -14.52 -6.98 2.60
N GLY A 167 -14.75 -7.33 1.34
CA GLY A 167 -16.05 -7.80 0.85
C GLY A 167 -16.45 -9.12 1.50
N LEU A 168 -15.55 -10.10 1.48
CA LEU A 168 -15.72 -11.40 2.13
C LEU A 168 -15.91 -11.25 3.65
N TYR A 169 -15.08 -10.45 4.32
CA TYR A 169 -15.18 -10.27 5.77
C TYR A 169 -16.52 -9.64 6.19
N GLN A 170 -16.95 -8.59 5.48
CA GLN A 170 -18.23 -7.94 5.77
C GLN A 170 -19.43 -8.83 5.41
N ALA A 171 -19.31 -9.66 4.36
CA ALA A 171 -20.29 -10.67 4.05
C ALA A 171 -20.44 -11.69 5.20
N ALA A 172 -19.34 -12.19 5.75
CA ALA A 172 -19.39 -13.08 6.91
C ALA A 172 -20.09 -12.42 8.11
N LYS A 173 -19.77 -11.16 8.43
CA LYS A 173 -20.48 -10.41 9.49
C LYS A 173 -21.98 -10.28 9.21
N ARG A 174 -22.37 -9.98 7.96
CA ARG A 174 -23.78 -9.81 7.58
C ARG A 174 -24.57 -11.11 7.66
N HIS A 175 -24.02 -12.22 7.17
CA HIS A 175 -24.74 -13.50 7.09
C HIS A 175 -24.70 -14.33 8.38
N PHE A 176 -23.69 -14.14 9.23
CA PHE A 176 -23.52 -14.92 10.48
C PHE A 176 -23.68 -14.08 11.76
N GLY A 177 -23.89 -12.77 11.65
CA GLY A 177 -24.15 -11.85 12.77
C GLY A 177 -22.92 -11.53 13.62
N TYR A 178 -23.13 -11.31 14.92
CA TYR A 178 -22.04 -11.09 15.87
C TYR A 178 -21.07 -12.27 15.88
N GLY A 179 -19.76 -11.98 15.82
CA GLY A 179 -18.73 -13.01 15.64
C GLY A 179 -18.80 -13.73 14.28
N GLY A 180 -19.40 -13.11 13.26
CA GLY A 180 -19.75 -13.80 12.01
C GLY A 180 -18.57 -14.42 11.26
N TRP A 181 -17.38 -13.80 11.31
CA TRP A 181 -16.15 -14.39 10.76
C TRP A 181 -15.75 -15.67 11.49
N ALA A 182 -15.80 -15.66 12.83
CA ALA A 182 -15.46 -16.80 13.66
C ALA A 182 -16.41 -17.99 13.43
N LYS A 183 -17.70 -17.71 13.30
CA LYS A 183 -18.72 -18.72 12.95
C LYS A 183 -18.50 -19.31 11.55
N ALA A 184 -18.18 -18.46 10.57
CA ALA A 184 -17.89 -18.92 9.21
C ALA A 184 -16.64 -19.81 9.16
N ARG A 185 -15.61 -19.49 9.94
CA ARG A 185 -14.41 -20.34 10.10
C ARG A 185 -14.72 -21.68 10.74
N MET A 186 -15.49 -21.67 11.82
CA MET A 186 -15.92 -22.89 12.51
C MET A 186 -16.68 -23.83 11.58
N LEU A 187 -17.59 -23.28 10.76
CA LEU A 187 -18.31 -24.04 9.74
C LEU A 187 -17.41 -24.52 8.59
N ALA A 188 -16.29 -23.84 8.34
CA ALA A 188 -15.27 -24.26 7.40
C ALA A 188 -14.25 -25.25 8.01
N GLY A 189 -14.45 -25.70 9.25
CA GLY A 189 -13.57 -26.67 9.92
C GLY A 189 -12.34 -26.06 10.59
N PHE A 190 -12.27 -24.75 10.75
CA PHE A 190 -11.16 -24.05 11.41
C PHE A 190 -11.56 -23.53 12.79
N PRO A 191 -10.61 -23.35 13.72
CA PRO A 191 -10.87 -22.68 14.99
C PRO A 191 -11.55 -21.30 14.79
N PRO A 192 -12.48 -20.92 15.68
CA PRO A 192 -13.25 -19.68 15.54
C PRO A 192 -12.38 -18.43 15.62
N VAL A 193 -11.32 -18.49 16.44
CA VAL A 193 -10.30 -17.46 16.57
C VAL A 193 -8.95 -18.07 16.18
N ASP A 194 -8.05 -17.24 15.66
CA ASP A 194 -6.66 -17.68 15.55
C ASP A 194 -6.10 -17.85 16.97
N PRO A 195 -5.35 -18.94 17.22
CA PRO A 195 -4.72 -19.14 18.52
C PRO A 195 -3.83 -17.94 18.82
N LEU A 196 -3.92 -17.47 20.05
CA LEU A 196 -3.13 -16.33 20.50
C LEU A 196 -1.65 -16.73 20.43
N PRO A 197 -0.71 -15.78 20.21
CA PRO A 197 0.70 -16.13 20.09
C PRO A 197 1.22 -17.00 21.24
N TRP A 198 0.70 -16.83 22.45
CA TRP A 198 1.09 -17.66 23.60
C TRP A 198 0.46 -19.05 23.65
N GLU A 199 -0.62 -19.30 22.90
CA GLU A 199 -1.22 -20.62 22.71
C GLU A 199 -0.49 -21.39 21.60
N VAL A 200 0.15 -20.67 20.67
CA VAL A 200 0.99 -21.22 19.61
C VAL A 200 2.42 -21.51 20.11
N TRP A 201 2.95 -20.61 20.94
CA TRP A 201 4.34 -20.66 21.39
C TRP A 201 4.47 -21.20 22.82
N SER A 202 5.30 -22.22 22.92
CA SER A 202 5.85 -22.84 24.13
C SER A 202 7.34 -23.03 23.91
N LYS A 203 8.10 -23.43 24.92
CA LYS A 203 9.53 -23.74 24.72
C LYS A 203 9.69 -24.83 23.66
N GLU A 204 8.80 -25.81 23.67
CA GLU A 204 8.77 -26.97 22.78
C GLU A 204 8.41 -26.59 21.35
N THR A 205 7.37 -25.77 21.15
CA THR A 205 6.96 -25.35 19.79
C THR A 205 7.93 -24.36 19.17
N VAL A 206 8.60 -23.52 19.97
CA VAL A 206 9.70 -22.66 19.51
C VAL A 206 10.87 -23.51 19.02
N VAL A 207 11.31 -24.51 19.78
CA VAL A 207 12.39 -25.42 19.35
C VAL A 207 12.01 -26.17 18.07
N LYS A 208 10.77 -26.68 18.00
CA LYS A 208 10.27 -27.38 16.81
C LYS A 208 10.30 -26.49 15.56
N GLU A 209 9.91 -25.23 15.69
CA GLU A 209 9.91 -24.30 14.57
C GLU A 209 11.33 -23.87 14.16
N ILE A 210 12.24 -23.67 15.12
CA ILE A 210 13.67 -23.42 14.85
C ILE A 210 14.26 -24.57 14.02
N LEU A 211 14.03 -25.82 14.43
CA LEU A 211 14.50 -27.00 13.72
C LEU A 211 13.89 -27.12 12.32
N ARG A 212 12.60 -26.80 12.16
CA ARG A 212 11.93 -26.79 10.85
C ARG A 212 12.57 -25.77 9.91
N LEU A 213 12.80 -24.54 10.38
CA LEU A 213 13.46 -23.49 9.60
C LEU A 213 14.89 -23.87 9.24
N HIS A 214 15.64 -24.46 10.17
CA HIS A 214 16.99 -24.96 9.92
C HIS A 214 17.00 -26.04 8.82
N LYS A 215 16.09 -27.02 8.91
CA LYS A 215 15.96 -28.10 7.92
C LYS A 215 15.60 -27.57 6.53
N ASN A 216 14.82 -26.50 6.47
CA ASN A 216 14.42 -25.85 5.22
C ASN A 216 15.50 -24.90 4.66
N GLY A 217 16.70 -24.88 5.25
CA GLY A 217 17.81 -24.05 4.78
C GLY A 217 17.64 -22.55 5.06
N VAL A 218 16.70 -22.17 5.94
CA VAL A 218 16.52 -20.77 6.31
C VAL A 218 17.67 -20.35 7.23
N GLU A 219 18.34 -19.26 6.88
CA GLU A 219 19.39 -18.69 7.71
C GLU A 219 18.82 -18.20 9.05
N LEU A 220 19.23 -18.82 10.16
CA LEU A 220 18.75 -18.50 11.52
C LEU A 220 19.49 -17.31 12.17
N ASN A 221 20.30 -16.58 11.42
CA ASN A 221 20.98 -15.40 11.95
C ASN A 221 19.99 -14.24 12.10
N ALA A 222 20.18 -13.44 13.15
CA ALA A 222 19.23 -12.40 13.55
C ALA A 222 18.93 -11.35 12.46
N GLY A 223 19.84 -11.15 11.50
CA GLY A 223 19.65 -10.26 10.35
C GLY A 223 18.85 -10.91 9.22
N ALA A 224 19.03 -12.21 8.98
CA ALA A 224 18.37 -12.95 7.91
C ALA A 224 16.91 -13.32 8.21
N LEU A 225 16.53 -13.44 9.49
CA LEU A 225 15.15 -13.73 9.87
C LEU A 225 14.17 -12.61 9.47
N GLY A 226 14.64 -11.35 9.35
CA GLY A 226 13.90 -10.24 8.78
C GLY A 226 12.47 -10.05 9.32
N GLU A 227 11.57 -9.50 8.48
CA GLU A 227 10.15 -9.35 8.81
C GLU A 227 9.39 -10.69 8.67
N THR A 228 9.80 -11.54 7.72
CA THR A 228 9.12 -12.81 7.41
C THR A 228 9.17 -13.80 8.57
N TYR A 229 10.32 -13.94 9.23
CA TYR A 229 10.54 -14.86 10.34
C TYR A 229 10.84 -14.13 11.66
N GLY A 230 10.56 -12.83 11.73
CA GLY A 230 10.73 -12.05 12.97
C GLY A 230 9.93 -12.61 14.15
N TYR A 231 8.80 -13.27 13.87
CA TYR A 231 7.94 -13.88 14.88
C TYR A 231 8.66 -14.95 15.71
N ILE A 232 9.49 -15.81 15.08
CA ILE A 232 10.15 -16.91 15.79
C ILE A 232 11.27 -16.37 16.68
N ARG A 233 11.93 -15.29 16.23
CA ARG A 233 12.93 -14.59 17.03
C ARG A 233 12.30 -14.00 18.29
N SER A 234 11.20 -13.28 18.15
CA SER A 234 10.47 -12.71 19.29
C SER A 234 9.95 -13.80 20.24
N ALA A 235 9.49 -14.93 19.70
CA ALA A 235 9.10 -16.08 20.51
C ALA A 235 10.32 -16.67 21.27
N GLY A 236 11.44 -16.90 20.59
CA GLY A 236 12.67 -17.38 21.22
C GLY A 236 13.16 -16.47 22.35
N GLU A 237 13.22 -15.16 22.11
CA GLU A 237 13.58 -14.17 23.13
C GLU A 237 12.61 -14.18 24.32
N LYS A 238 11.30 -14.34 24.09
CA LYS A 238 10.29 -14.38 25.15
C LYS A 238 10.38 -15.64 26.02
N TYR A 239 10.55 -16.82 25.42
CA TYR A 239 10.46 -18.11 26.15
C TYR A 239 11.82 -18.61 26.68
N PHE A 240 12.93 -18.19 26.05
CA PHE A 240 14.30 -18.60 26.44
C PHE A 240 15.15 -17.42 26.94
N GLY A 241 14.61 -16.20 26.95
CA GLY A 241 15.30 -14.98 27.39
C GLY A 241 16.20 -14.36 26.32
N SER A 242 16.72 -15.15 25.38
CA SER A 242 17.50 -14.66 24.24
C SER A 242 17.33 -15.57 23.02
N TRP A 243 17.60 -15.02 21.83
CA TRP A 243 17.62 -15.85 20.61
C TRP A 243 18.72 -16.91 20.65
N GLY A 244 19.89 -16.57 21.21
CA GLY A 244 21.01 -17.52 21.32
C GLY A 244 20.67 -18.73 22.17
N THR A 245 20.06 -18.51 23.33
CA THR A 245 19.60 -19.60 24.22
C THR A 245 18.50 -20.44 23.58
N ALA A 246 17.63 -19.86 22.74
CA ALA A 246 16.62 -20.62 21.99
C ALA A 246 17.26 -21.53 20.92
N ILE A 247 18.28 -21.03 20.22
CA ILE A 247 19.06 -21.81 19.23
C ILE A 247 19.83 -22.95 19.91
N GLU A 248 20.48 -22.67 21.05
CA GLU A 248 21.20 -23.67 21.84
C GLU A 248 20.25 -24.74 22.40
N ALA A 249 19.05 -24.34 22.85
CA ALA A 249 18.01 -25.28 23.28
C ALA A 249 17.49 -26.17 22.14
N ALA A 250 17.62 -25.73 20.89
CA ALA A 250 17.35 -26.56 19.71
C ALA A 250 18.54 -27.47 19.32
N GLY A 251 19.62 -27.50 20.11
CA GLY A 251 20.81 -28.31 19.85
C GLY A 251 21.72 -27.73 18.75
N LEU A 252 21.52 -26.47 18.37
CA LEU A 252 22.31 -25.80 17.34
C LEU A 252 23.37 -24.89 17.98
N ASP A 253 24.55 -24.82 17.35
CA ASP A 253 25.63 -23.95 17.82
C ASP A 253 25.37 -22.50 17.37
N TYR A 254 24.88 -21.68 18.31
CA TYR A 254 24.57 -20.28 18.05
C TYR A 254 25.79 -19.48 17.55
N LEU A 255 27.02 -19.82 17.97
CA LEU A 255 28.22 -19.07 17.60
C LEU A 255 28.62 -19.27 16.14
N LYS A 256 28.21 -20.39 15.53
CA LYS A 256 28.36 -20.67 14.10
C LYS A 256 27.28 -19.98 13.26
N ILE A 257 26.11 -19.74 13.85
CA ILE A 257 24.97 -19.11 13.18
C ILE A 257 25.06 -17.58 13.24
N CYS A 258 25.56 -17.01 14.34
CA CYS A 258 25.60 -15.57 14.52
C CYS A 258 26.70 -14.91 13.68
N LYS A 259 26.34 -13.90 12.88
CA LYS A 259 27.32 -13.04 12.18
C LYS A 259 28.07 -12.12 13.15
N ASN A 260 27.37 -11.63 14.18
CA ASN A 260 27.94 -10.81 15.24
C ASN A 260 27.85 -11.55 16.57
N LYS A 261 28.93 -11.50 17.36
CA LYS A 261 28.94 -12.13 18.70
C LYS A 261 27.93 -11.46 19.64
N PRO A 262 27.27 -12.21 20.52
CA PRO A 262 26.23 -11.67 21.40
C PRO A 262 26.78 -10.62 22.38
N LYS A 263 25.89 -9.76 22.88
CA LYS A 263 26.24 -8.73 23.87
C LYS A 263 26.85 -9.37 25.11
N GLY A 264 28.00 -8.88 25.55
CA GLY A 264 28.70 -9.42 26.72
C GLY A 264 29.62 -10.61 26.44
N TRP A 265 29.63 -11.15 25.21
CA TRP A 265 30.54 -12.23 24.81
C TRP A 265 32.01 -11.88 25.02
N TRP A 266 32.39 -10.64 24.71
CA TRP A 266 33.72 -10.10 24.87
C TRP A 266 33.96 -9.62 26.31
N THR A 267 34.41 -10.54 27.15
CA THR A 267 34.93 -10.26 28.49
C THR A 267 36.39 -9.79 28.40
N LYS A 268 36.92 -9.15 29.46
CA LYS A 268 38.34 -8.75 29.50
C LYS A 268 39.30 -9.93 29.22
N PRO A 269 39.12 -11.11 29.85
CA PRO A 269 39.96 -12.28 29.55
C PRO A 269 39.85 -12.75 28.10
N ARG A 270 38.64 -12.79 27.52
CA ARG A 270 38.44 -13.21 26.12
C ARG A 270 39.05 -12.21 25.14
N LEU A 271 38.99 -10.91 25.43
CA LEU A 271 39.65 -9.89 24.64
C LEU A 271 41.17 -10.06 24.68
N ILE A 272 41.77 -10.32 25.85
CA ILE A 272 43.21 -10.60 25.99
C ILE A 272 43.61 -11.83 25.17
N GLN A 273 42.87 -12.94 25.33
CA GLN A 273 43.14 -14.17 24.57
C GLN A 273 43.03 -13.96 23.06
N ALA A 274 42.02 -13.20 22.63
CA ALA A 274 41.86 -12.87 21.23
C ALA A 274 43.03 -12.02 20.71
N ILE A 275 43.45 -10.99 21.45
CA ILE A 275 44.58 -10.14 21.08
C ILE A 275 45.88 -10.96 20.99
N GLN A 276 46.14 -11.85 21.96
CA GLN A 276 47.29 -12.75 21.93
C GLN A 276 47.25 -13.73 20.75
N SER A 277 46.07 -14.23 20.39
CA SER A 277 45.91 -15.09 19.22
C SER A 277 46.22 -14.34 17.93
N LEU A 278 45.78 -13.08 17.82
CA LEU A 278 46.06 -12.22 16.66
C LEU A 278 47.55 -11.91 16.51
N ASP A 279 48.24 -11.66 17.62
CA ASP A 279 49.70 -11.46 17.62
C ASP A 279 50.45 -12.72 17.15
N LYS A 280 50.05 -13.89 17.67
CA LYS A 280 50.61 -15.19 17.25
C LYS A 280 50.38 -15.49 15.77
N GLN A 281 49.28 -15.01 15.21
CA GLN A 281 48.97 -15.11 13.77
C GLN A 281 49.74 -14.08 12.93
N GLY A 282 50.57 -13.23 13.54
CA GLY A 282 51.34 -12.18 12.86
C GLY A 282 50.48 -11.01 12.38
N ILE A 283 49.24 -10.89 12.85
CA ILE A 283 48.33 -9.82 12.46
C ILE A 283 48.79 -8.53 13.12
N ARG A 284 48.95 -7.46 12.32
CA ARG A 284 49.37 -6.16 12.84
C ARG A 284 48.31 -5.58 13.77
N LEU A 285 48.62 -5.47 15.06
CA LEU A 285 47.70 -4.97 16.09
C LEU A 285 47.51 -3.43 16.13
N SER A 286 47.77 -2.71 15.02
CA SER A 286 47.52 -1.27 15.00
C SER A 286 46.00 -0.99 15.03
N SER A 287 45.58 0.11 15.66
CA SER A 287 44.15 0.46 15.75
C SER A 287 43.44 0.40 14.39
N LYS A 288 44.07 0.92 13.33
CA LYS A 288 43.48 0.97 11.98
C LYS A 288 43.38 -0.40 11.31
N ALA A 289 44.36 -1.28 11.54
CA ALA A 289 44.34 -2.63 10.99
C ALA A 289 43.22 -3.47 11.64
N ILE A 290 43.15 -3.45 12.97
CA ILE A 290 42.17 -4.25 13.71
C ILE A 290 40.75 -3.70 13.55
N GLN A 291 40.57 -2.37 13.48
CA GLN A 291 39.26 -1.80 13.17
C GLN A 291 38.70 -2.31 11.83
N LYS A 292 39.56 -2.56 10.84
CA LYS A 292 39.15 -3.05 9.51
C LYS A 292 38.91 -4.56 9.49
N SER A 293 39.80 -5.35 10.09
CA SER A 293 39.69 -6.82 10.03
C SER A 293 38.79 -7.41 11.12
N HIS A 294 38.87 -6.88 12.34
CA HIS A 294 38.24 -7.44 13.55
C HIS A 294 37.60 -6.32 14.40
N GLY A 295 36.70 -5.59 13.75
CA GLY A 295 36.06 -4.40 14.31
C GLY A 295 35.27 -4.65 15.59
N ASP A 296 34.77 -5.87 15.81
CA ASP A 296 34.02 -6.25 17.02
C ASP A 296 34.93 -6.34 18.26
N ILE A 297 36.13 -6.91 18.12
CA ILE A 297 37.17 -6.94 19.14
C ILE A 297 37.61 -5.50 19.46
N PHE A 298 37.91 -4.71 18.42
CA PHE A 298 38.32 -3.31 18.58
C PHE A 298 37.25 -2.48 19.30
N ALA A 299 36.02 -2.48 18.78
CA ALA A 299 34.91 -1.68 19.31
C ALA A 299 34.52 -2.07 20.74
N THR A 300 34.76 -3.32 21.16
CA THR A 300 34.49 -3.74 22.54
C THR A 300 35.65 -3.42 23.48
N ALA A 301 36.90 -3.54 23.03
CA ALA A 301 38.08 -3.24 23.84
C ALA A 301 38.19 -1.76 24.24
N ILE A 302 37.86 -0.84 23.33
CA ILE A 302 37.95 0.61 23.57
C ILE A 302 36.92 1.16 24.56
N ARG A 303 35.93 0.36 24.96
CA ARG A 303 34.89 0.83 25.89
C ARG A 303 35.48 1.06 27.29
N LYS A 304 35.01 2.11 27.97
CA LYS A 304 35.54 2.54 29.28
C LYS A 304 35.42 1.44 30.35
N GLU A 305 34.36 0.65 30.32
CA GLU A 305 34.12 -0.49 31.23
C GLU A 305 35.03 -1.69 30.96
N LYS A 306 35.71 -1.72 29.80
CA LYS A 306 36.72 -2.72 29.45
C LYS A 306 38.09 -2.10 29.68
N PHE A 307 38.79 -1.69 28.63
CA PHE A 307 40.15 -1.18 28.73
C PHE A 307 40.25 0.33 28.49
N GLY A 308 39.21 0.98 27.95
CA GLY A 308 39.19 2.43 27.70
C GLY A 308 39.97 2.89 26.46
N SER A 309 40.99 2.15 26.05
CA SER A 309 41.70 2.36 24.77
C SER A 309 42.24 1.05 24.20
N TRP A 310 42.48 1.04 22.88
CA TRP A 310 43.02 -0.13 22.20
C TRP A 310 44.47 -0.41 22.64
N SER A 311 45.28 0.64 22.83
CA SER A 311 46.64 0.51 23.35
C SER A 311 46.68 -0.16 24.71
N GLN A 312 45.82 0.26 25.65
CA GLN A 312 45.73 -0.35 26.97
C GLN A 312 45.27 -1.81 26.91
N ALA A 313 44.41 -2.17 25.96
CA ALA A 313 43.99 -3.56 25.75
C ALA A 313 45.15 -4.45 25.25
N VAL A 314 45.97 -3.94 24.33
CA VAL A 314 47.14 -4.65 23.80
C VAL A 314 48.24 -4.77 24.85
N GLU A 315 48.49 -3.71 25.61
CA GLU A 315 49.45 -3.73 26.72
C GLU A 315 49.01 -4.68 27.85
N ALA A 316 47.71 -4.71 28.18
CA ALA A 316 47.15 -5.67 29.13
C ALA A 316 47.25 -7.14 28.65
N ALA A 317 47.42 -7.36 27.35
CA ALA A 317 47.68 -8.67 26.77
C ALA A 317 49.17 -9.07 26.80
N GLY A 318 50.04 -8.20 27.34
CA GLY A 318 51.49 -8.41 27.45
C GLY A 318 52.26 -8.04 26.18
N ILE A 319 51.65 -7.31 25.25
CA ILE A 319 52.23 -6.99 23.95
C ILE A 319 52.57 -5.50 23.89
N ASP A 320 53.78 -5.18 23.42
CA ASP A 320 54.22 -3.78 23.26
C ASP A 320 53.53 -3.15 22.04
N TYR A 321 52.46 -2.41 22.32
CA TYR A 321 51.64 -1.74 21.31
C TYR A 321 52.45 -0.80 20.39
N ARG A 322 53.55 -0.20 20.89
CA ARG A 322 54.35 0.72 20.08
C ARG A 322 55.00 0.03 18.89
N LYS A 323 55.36 -1.24 19.00
CA LYS A 323 55.93 -2.05 17.90
C LYS A 323 54.96 -2.18 16.73
N HIS A 324 53.66 -2.21 17.00
CA HIS A 324 52.62 -2.30 15.96
C HIS A 324 52.22 -0.94 15.37
N CYS A 325 52.59 0.16 16.02
CA CYS A 325 52.31 1.52 15.57
C CYS A 325 53.42 2.13 14.71
N GLN A 326 54.64 1.60 14.76
CA GLN A 326 55.74 2.11 13.95
C GLN A 326 55.52 1.84 12.47
N ILE A 327 55.13 2.87 11.73
CA ILE A 327 55.18 2.89 10.26
C ILE A 327 56.55 3.45 9.92
N TRP A 328 57.49 2.58 9.61
CA TRP A 328 58.79 3.00 9.12
C TRP A 328 58.63 3.44 7.67
N SER A 329 58.99 4.69 7.34
CA SER A 329 59.26 5.00 5.94
C SER A 329 60.44 4.15 5.48
N THR A 330 60.49 3.76 4.20
CA THR A 330 61.60 2.96 3.65
C THR A 330 62.96 3.55 4.02
N LYS A 331 63.06 4.89 4.04
CA LYS A 331 64.24 5.65 4.44
C LYS A 331 64.58 5.52 5.93
N ALA A 332 63.58 5.50 6.82
CA ALA A 332 63.78 5.34 8.26
C ALA A 332 64.07 3.87 8.64
N TRP A 333 63.50 2.92 7.91
CA TRP A 333 63.79 1.49 8.05
C TRP A 333 65.24 1.17 7.65
N LEU A 334 65.69 1.66 6.49
CA LEU A 334 67.06 1.49 6.01
C LEU A 334 68.11 2.09 6.97
N ARG A 335 67.83 3.24 7.58
CA ARG A 335 68.75 3.91 8.54
C ARG A 335 68.97 3.15 9.84
N ARG A 336 68.02 2.31 10.25
CA ARG A 336 68.09 1.51 11.49
C ARG A 336 68.46 0.05 11.24
N MET A 337 68.61 -0.34 9.97
CA MET A 337 68.98 -1.68 9.59
C MET A 337 70.46 -1.94 9.91
N SER A 338 70.78 -3.11 10.46
CA SER A 338 72.17 -3.48 10.70
C SER A 338 72.90 -3.70 9.37
N ASN A 339 74.21 -3.42 9.32
CA ASN A 339 75.03 -3.67 8.13
C ASN A 339 75.00 -5.14 7.67
N ARG A 340 74.71 -6.07 8.59
CA ARG A 340 74.59 -7.51 8.29
C ARG A 340 73.29 -7.82 7.53
N ASP A 341 72.19 -7.22 7.95
CA ASP A 341 70.87 -7.42 7.33
C ASP A 341 70.79 -6.71 5.97
N TYR A 342 71.39 -5.53 5.87
CA TYR A 342 71.52 -4.80 4.60
C TYR A 342 72.29 -5.61 3.55
N LYS A 343 73.42 -6.23 3.94
CA LYS A 343 74.20 -7.10 3.06
C LYS A 343 73.48 -8.38 2.67
N LYS A 344 72.53 -8.89 3.46
CA LYS A 344 71.70 -10.04 3.08
C LYS A 344 70.71 -9.70 1.97
N ILE A 345 70.09 -8.51 2.04
CA ILE A 345 69.13 -8.06 1.02
C ILE A 345 69.82 -7.80 -0.31
N LEU A 346 71.02 -7.19 -0.29
CA LEU A 346 71.83 -6.95 -1.51
C LEU A 346 72.43 -8.21 -2.15
N ARG A 347 72.38 -9.35 -1.47
CA ARG A 347 72.88 -10.65 -1.97
C ARG A 347 71.75 -11.58 -2.41
N ALA A 348 70.50 -11.10 -2.38
CA ALA A 348 69.32 -11.89 -2.70
C ALA A 348 68.87 -11.73 -4.17
N ASP A 349 69.75 -11.21 -5.03
CA ASP A 349 69.58 -11.22 -6.50
C ASP A 349 70.23 -12.46 -7.13
#